data_AF-A0A419JMN8-F1
#
_entry.id   AF-A0A419JMN8-F1
#
_cell.length_a   1.000
_cell.length_b   1.000
_cell.length_c   1.000
_cell.angle_alpha   90.00
_cell.angle_beta   90.00
_cell.angle_gamma   90.00
#
_symmetry.space_group_name_H-M   'P 1'
#
loop_
_entity.id
_entity.type
_entity.pdbx_description
1 polymer ?
#
loop_
_entity_poly.entity_id
_entity_poly.type
_entity_poly.pdbx_seq_one_letter_code
_entity_poly.pdbx_strand_id
1 'polypeptide(L)'
;MYAFTEGISELGNLFKKFNRYYVLLDSVLIFMAAYTGIIFSGIDRICAGRIGIDVITFSDIGKEIAASALCGIVLAVMTTIAVLAILVVRARGRYMDVCAEIGTAYSELDEPLKTAHDNCEIENVVMEDLAEDVTKEMDNIAYSSFLDRKRIFSRIVAIILMALFIVSLAVTNFSVVESVDAANFP
;
A
#
# COMPACT_ATOMS: atom_id res chain seq x y z
N MET A 1 -30.17 -5.14 -21.16
CA MET A 1 -29.13 -4.87 -20.14
C MET A 1 -28.90 -3.37 -20.13
N TYR A 2 -29.13 -2.71 -18.99
CA TYR A 2 -29.15 -1.25 -18.89
C TYR A 2 -27.74 -0.63 -18.85
N ALA A 3 -27.57 0.58 -19.37
CA ALA A 3 -26.26 1.26 -19.48
C ALA A 3 -25.57 1.50 -18.12
N PHE A 4 -26.33 1.79 -17.06
CA PHE A 4 -25.76 1.97 -15.71
C PHE A 4 -24.98 0.73 -15.20
N THR A 5 -25.31 -0.48 -15.67
CA THR A 5 -24.60 -1.71 -15.27
C THR A 5 -23.16 -1.76 -15.79
N GLU A 6 -22.91 -1.18 -16.97
CA GLU A 6 -21.57 -1.01 -17.51
C GLU A 6 -20.78 0.01 -16.68
N GLY A 7 -21.41 1.14 -16.33
CA GLY A 7 -20.84 2.14 -15.43
C GLY A 7 -20.43 1.57 -14.06
N ILE A 8 -21.25 0.71 -13.45
CA ILE A 8 -20.92 0.04 -12.17
C ILE A 8 -19.68 -0.85 -12.34
N SER A 9 -19.58 -1.59 -13.45
CA SER A 9 -18.43 -2.46 -13.74
C SER A 9 -17.15 -1.67 -13.93
N GLU A 10 -17.21 -0.55 -14.66
CA GLU A 10 -16.09 0.36 -14.86
C GLU A 10 -15.60 0.99 -13.55
N LEU A 11 -16.52 1.52 -12.74
CA LEU A 11 -16.24 2.06 -11.40
C LEU A 11 -15.64 0.99 -10.49
N GLY A 12 -16.19 -0.23 -10.50
CA GLY A 12 -15.64 -1.36 -9.75
C GLY A 12 -14.20 -1.70 -10.15
N ASN A 13 -13.87 -1.65 -11.44
CA ASN A 13 -12.50 -1.84 -11.93
C ASN A 13 -11.57 -0.69 -11.52
N LEU A 14 -12.06 0.55 -11.52
CA LEU A 14 -11.31 1.70 -11.02
C LEU A 14 -11.03 1.59 -9.51
N PHE A 15 -12.01 1.20 -8.70
CA PHE A 15 -11.84 0.96 -7.26
C PHE A 15 -10.82 -0.14 -6.99
N LYS A 16 -10.84 -1.24 -7.75
CA LYS A 16 -9.80 -2.28 -7.67
C LYS A 16 -8.40 -1.72 -7.98
N LYS A 17 -8.29 -0.81 -8.96
CA LYS A 17 -7.02 -0.17 -9.33
C LYS A 17 -6.53 0.76 -8.22
N PHE A 18 -7.40 1.61 -7.66
CA PHE A 18 -7.06 2.49 -6.54
C PHE A 18 -6.68 1.70 -5.30
N ASN A 19 -7.45 0.67 -4.94
CA ASN A 19 -7.14 -0.21 -3.82
C ASN A 19 -5.77 -0.87 -3.99
N ARG A 20 -5.41 -1.29 -5.21
CA ARG A 20 -4.07 -1.81 -5.51
C ARG A 20 -2.97 -0.78 -5.22
N TYR A 21 -3.15 0.48 -5.60
CA TYR A 21 -2.18 1.53 -5.27
C TYR A 21 -2.06 1.75 -3.76
N TYR A 22 -3.17 1.76 -3.01
CA TYR A 22 -3.13 1.87 -1.55
C TYR A 22 -2.38 0.69 -0.91
N VAL A 23 -2.63 -0.54 -1.38
CA VAL A 23 -1.92 -1.74 -0.89
C VAL A 23 -0.43 -1.65 -1.19
N LEU A 24 -0.02 -1.12 -2.34
CA LEU A 24 1.39 -0.90 -2.66
C LEU A 24 2.05 0.13 -1.73
N LEU A 25 1.39 1.27 -1.49
CA LEU A 25 1.89 2.28 -0.55
C LEU A 25 2.00 1.73 0.88
N ASP A 26 0.98 1.01 1.33
CA ASP A 26 0.97 0.36 2.65
C ASP A 26 2.09 -0.70 2.74
N SER A 27 2.33 -1.48 1.68
CA SER A 27 3.43 -2.45 1.59
C SER A 27 4.81 -1.80 1.76
N VAL A 28 5.07 -0.70 1.04
CA VAL A 28 6.34 0.05 1.16
C VAL A 28 6.54 0.55 2.58
N LEU A 29 5.50 1.09 3.22
CA LEU A 29 5.59 1.54 4.61
C LEU A 29 5.86 0.41 5.59
N ILE A 30 5.18 -0.73 5.44
CA ILE A 30 5.41 -1.90 6.29
C ILE A 30 6.86 -2.36 6.14
N PHE A 31 7.40 -2.34 4.92
CA PHE A 31 8.81 -2.69 4.67
C PHE A 31 9.77 -1.74 5.37
N MET A 32 9.57 -0.44 5.21
CA MET A 32 10.40 0.58 5.86
C MET A 32 10.34 0.46 7.39
N ALA A 33 9.15 0.23 7.95
CA ALA A 33 8.98 0.06 9.39
C ALA A 33 9.64 -1.22 9.91
N ALA A 34 9.47 -2.34 9.21
CA ALA A 34 10.10 -3.62 9.56
C ALA A 34 11.63 -3.51 9.52
N TYR A 35 12.17 -2.95 8.43
CA TYR A 35 13.61 -2.73 8.26
C TYR A 35 14.18 -1.81 9.36
N THR A 36 13.49 -0.72 9.65
CA THR A 36 13.88 0.20 10.73
C THR A 36 13.89 -0.51 12.09
N GLY A 37 12.87 -1.32 12.39
CA GLY A 37 12.81 -2.10 13.63
C GLY A 37 13.94 -3.13 13.75
N ILE A 38 14.32 -3.77 12.63
CA ILE A 38 15.44 -4.72 12.58
C ILE A 38 16.78 -4.04 12.87
N ILE A 39 17.05 -2.88 12.24
CA ILE A 39 18.25 -2.10 12.53
C ILE A 39 18.27 -1.62 13.98
N PHE A 40 17.15 -1.09 14.48
CA PHE A 40 17.07 -0.55 15.83
C PHE A 40 17.29 -1.63 16.91
N SER A 41 16.81 -2.85 16.67
CA SER A 41 17.02 -3.98 17.57
C SER A 41 18.40 -4.62 17.46
N GLY A 42 19.19 -4.27 16.43
CA GLY A 42 20.52 -4.85 16.18
C GLY A 42 20.49 -6.30 15.71
N ILE A 43 19.33 -6.80 15.26
CA ILE A 43 19.17 -8.18 14.77
C ILE A 43 20.02 -8.41 13.51
N ASP A 44 20.17 -7.38 12.67
CA ASP A 44 21.03 -7.38 11.49
C ASP A 44 22.48 -7.74 11.81
N ARG A 45 23.01 -7.21 12.93
CA ARG A 45 24.38 -7.49 13.40
C ARG A 45 24.52 -8.91 13.96
N ILE A 46 23.53 -9.37 14.72
CA ILE A 46 23.51 -10.73 15.29
C ILE A 46 23.48 -11.78 14.18
N CYS A 47 22.69 -11.55 13.14
CA CYS A 47 22.60 -12.46 12.02
C CYS A 47 23.88 -12.50 11.17
N ALA A 48 24.55 -11.36 10.95
CA ALA A 48 25.85 -11.34 10.28
C ALA A 48 26.94 -12.08 11.07
N GLY A 49 27.00 -11.85 12.39
CA GLY A 49 27.96 -12.52 13.27
C GLY A 49 27.82 -14.04 13.31
N ARG A 50 26.63 -14.59 12.99
CA ARG A 50 26.40 -16.03 12.85
C ARG A 50 26.92 -16.63 11.54
N ILE A 51 27.02 -15.81 10.48
CA ILE A 51 27.45 -16.23 9.14
C ILE A 51 28.98 -16.14 8.99
N GLY A 52 29.65 -15.37 9.85
CA GLY A 52 31.11 -15.26 9.88
C GLY A 52 31.71 -14.53 8.68
N ILE A 53 30.89 -13.75 7.96
CA ILE A 53 31.27 -12.95 6.80
C ILE A 53 30.83 -11.52 7.08
N ASP A 54 31.78 -10.59 7.20
CA ASP A 54 31.48 -9.19 7.53
C ASP A 54 31.16 -8.35 6.29
N VAL A 55 31.82 -8.64 5.16
CA VAL A 55 31.69 -7.89 3.90
C VAL A 55 31.52 -8.84 2.74
N ILE A 56 30.49 -8.62 1.92
CA ILE A 56 30.34 -9.30 0.64
C ILE A 56 30.78 -8.33 -0.45
N THR A 57 31.90 -8.65 -1.10
CA THR A 57 32.42 -7.92 -2.25
C THR A 57 31.73 -8.42 -3.52
N PHE A 58 30.88 -7.58 -4.12
CA PHE A 58 30.34 -7.87 -5.44
C PHE A 58 31.35 -7.42 -6.51
N SER A 59 32.26 -8.34 -6.88
CA SER A 59 33.35 -8.10 -7.82
C SER A 59 32.89 -7.53 -9.17
N ASP A 60 31.65 -7.78 -9.59
CA ASP A 60 31.11 -7.30 -10.87
C ASP A 60 30.65 -5.84 -10.84
N ILE A 61 30.41 -5.26 -9.66
CA ILE A 61 29.80 -3.93 -9.48
C ILE A 61 30.74 -2.98 -8.72
N GLY A 62 31.85 -3.48 -8.15
CA GLY A 62 32.79 -2.68 -7.37
C GLY A 62 32.19 -2.08 -6.10
N LYS A 63 31.08 -2.64 -5.60
CA LYS A 63 30.41 -2.19 -4.38
C LYS A 63 30.59 -3.21 -3.26
N GLU A 64 31.01 -2.70 -2.12
CA GLU A 64 31.05 -3.42 -0.85
C GLU A 64 29.75 -3.18 -0.10
N ILE A 65 29.06 -4.26 0.27
CA ILE A 65 27.85 -4.19 1.09
C ILE A 65 28.11 -5.01 2.35
N ALA A 66 27.83 -4.41 3.51
CA ALA A 66 27.89 -5.11 4.78
C ALA A 66 26.92 -6.29 4.79
N ALA A 67 27.39 -7.48 5.17
CA ALA A 67 26.57 -8.69 5.19
C ALA A 67 25.35 -8.54 6.13
N SER A 68 25.49 -7.74 7.19
CA SER A 68 24.41 -7.36 8.11
C SER A 68 23.27 -6.63 7.41
N ALA A 69 23.56 -5.70 6.51
CA ALA A 69 22.55 -4.96 5.76
C ALA A 69 21.75 -5.91 4.84
N LEU A 70 22.41 -6.86 4.18
CA LEU A 70 21.74 -7.87 3.35
C LEU A 70 20.82 -8.76 4.18
N CYS A 71 21.28 -9.22 5.35
CA CYS A 71 20.46 -10.04 6.22
C CYS A 71 19.24 -9.27 6.74
N GLY A 72 19.43 -8.01 7.13
CA GLY A 72 18.34 -7.12 7.55
C GLY A 72 17.29 -6.91 6.47
N ILE A 73 17.72 -6.73 5.21
CA ILE A 73 16.80 -6.61 4.06
C ILE A 73 15.99 -7.90 3.87
N VAL A 74 16.64 -9.07 3.90
CA VAL A 74 15.94 -10.36 3.73
C VAL A 74 14.88 -10.56 4.82
N LEU A 75 15.22 -10.30 6.09
CA LEU A 75 14.26 -10.39 7.20
C LEU A 75 13.11 -9.38 7.05
N ALA A 76 13.40 -8.16 6.61
CA ALA A 76 12.37 -7.15 6.34
C ALA A 76 11.41 -7.60 5.21
N VAL A 77 11.91 -8.24 4.16
CA VAL A 77 11.07 -8.81 3.08
C VAL A 77 10.20 -9.96 3.61
N MET A 78 10.77 -10.85 4.42
CA MET A 78 9.99 -11.98 4.96
C MET A 78 8.87 -11.50 5.88
N THR A 79 9.15 -10.51 6.72
CA THR A 79 8.15 -9.93 7.62
C THR A 79 7.07 -9.15 6.87
N THR A 80 7.40 -8.44 5.79
CA THR A 80 6.39 -7.73 4.99
C THR A 80 5.45 -8.68 4.29
N ILE A 81 5.98 -9.76 3.70
CA ILE A 81 5.15 -10.80 3.07
C ILE A 81 4.22 -11.43 4.10
N ALA A 82 4.71 -11.75 5.30
CA ALA A 82 3.89 -12.31 6.36
C ALA A 82 2.76 -11.36 6.80
N VAL A 83 3.07 -10.08 7.04
CA VAL A 83 2.07 -9.07 7.42
C VAL A 83 1.05 -8.85 6.31
N LEU A 84 1.50 -8.74 5.05
CA LEU A 84 0.60 -8.59 3.90
C LEU A 84 -0.31 -9.81 3.75
N ALA A 85 0.21 -11.03 3.89
CA ALA A 85 -0.60 -12.24 3.83
C ALA A 85 -1.70 -12.23 4.90
N ILE A 86 -1.37 -11.85 6.14
CA ILE A 86 -2.32 -11.70 7.23
C ILE A 86 -3.40 -10.65 6.90
N LEU A 87 -2.99 -9.48 6.38
CA LEU A 87 -3.92 -8.41 6.00
C LEU A 87 -4.84 -8.83 4.86
N VAL A 88 -4.32 -9.52 3.84
CA VAL A 88 -5.11 -10.02 2.71
C VAL A 88 -6.12 -11.07 3.18
N VAL A 89 -5.72 -12.01 4.03
CA VAL A 89 -6.65 -13.02 4.59
C VAL A 89 -7.76 -12.35 5.39
N ARG A 90 -7.44 -11.32 6.19
CA ARG A 90 -8.44 -10.53 6.92
C ARG A 90 -9.33 -9.69 6.00
N ALA A 91 -8.77 -9.15 4.93
CA ALA A 91 -9.50 -8.31 3.98
C ALA A 91 -10.41 -9.13 3.04
N ARG A 92 -10.06 -10.38 2.74
CA ARG A 92 -10.85 -11.27 1.87
C ARG A 92 -12.27 -11.54 2.39
N GLY A 93 -12.50 -11.36 3.70
CA GLY A 93 -13.84 -11.42 4.30
C GLY A 93 -14.73 -10.20 4.06
N ARG A 94 -14.21 -9.12 3.45
CA ARG A 94 -14.96 -7.91 3.09
C ARG A 94 -15.04 -7.80 1.57
N TYR A 95 -16.10 -8.35 0.98
CA TYR A 95 -16.42 -8.07 -0.42
C TYR A 95 -16.81 -6.60 -0.53
N MET A 96 -16.14 -5.83 -1.40
CA MET A 96 -16.51 -4.44 -1.66
C MET A 96 -17.79 -4.43 -2.47
N ASP A 97 -18.87 -3.92 -1.86
CA ASP A 97 -20.08 -3.59 -2.57
C ASP A 97 -19.90 -2.23 -3.26
N VAL A 98 -19.77 -2.27 -4.59
CA VAL A 98 -19.52 -1.08 -5.42
C VAL A 98 -20.70 -0.11 -5.32
N CYS A 99 -21.93 -0.63 -5.22
CA CYS A 99 -23.13 0.19 -5.07
C CYS A 99 -23.13 0.92 -3.72
N ALA A 100 -22.73 0.24 -2.65
CA ALA A 100 -22.58 0.87 -1.34
C ALA A 100 -21.50 1.96 -1.33
N GLU A 101 -20.36 1.74 -1.99
CA GLU A 101 -19.30 2.74 -2.08
C GLU A 101 -19.76 3.98 -2.86
N ILE A 102 -20.50 3.80 -3.96
CA ILE A 102 -21.11 4.90 -4.72
C ILE A 102 -22.12 5.65 -3.85
N GLY A 103 -23.04 4.94 -3.18
CA GLY A 103 -24.05 5.53 -2.30
C GLY A 103 -23.45 6.32 -1.13
N THR A 104 -22.29 5.91 -0.61
CA THR A 104 -21.60 6.67 0.45
C THR A 104 -21.02 8.00 -0.04
N ALA A 105 -20.57 8.06 -1.31
CA ALA A 105 -20.00 9.26 -1.90
C ALA A 105 -21.08 10.19 -2.49
N TYR A 106 -22.17 9.61 -2.99
CA TYR A 106 -23.30 10.30 -3.60
C TYR A 106 -24.60 9.76 -3.00
N SER A 107 -25.07 10.40 -1.93
CA SER A 107 -26.27 9.96 -1.20
C SER A 107 -27.54 9.96 -2.06
N GLU A 108 -27.58 10.79 -3.10
CA GLU A 108 -28.70 10.86 -4.04
C GLU A 108 -28.84 9.59 -4.90
N LEU A 109 -27.73 8.87 -5.12
CA LEU A 109 -27.72 7.59 -5.83
C LEU A 109 -27.91 6.36 -4.92
N ASP A 110 -27.85 6.48 -3.59
CA ASP A 110 -27.80 5.30 -2.72
C ASP A 110 -29.02 4.38 -2.85
N GLU A 111 -30.23 4.93 -2.68
CA GLU A 111 -31.49 4.17 -2.82
C GLU A 111 -31.83 3.85 -4.29
N PRO A 112 -31.74 4.81 -5.25
CA PRO A 112 -32.08 4.56 -6.65
C PRO A 112 -31.17 3.52 -7.33
N LEU A 113 -29.86 3.57 -7.06
CA LEU A 113 -28.90 2.65 -7.67
C LEU A 113 -29.09 1.22 -7.14
N LYS A 114 -29.30 1.05 -5.83
CA LYS A 114 -29.63 -0.27 -5.25
C LYS A 114 -30.93 -0.82 -5.82
N THR A 115 -31.97 0.01 -5.88
CA THR A 115 -33.27 -0.39 -6.41
C THR A 115 -33.17 -0.80 -7.89
N ALA A 116 -32.47 -0.02 -8.71
CA ALA A 116 -32.24 -0.34 -10.11
C ALA A 116 -31.39 -1.60 -10.28
N HIS A 117 -30.39 -1.82 -9.42
CA HIS A 117 -29.54 -3.01 -9.44
C HIS A 117 -30.32 -4.28 -9.06
N ASP A 118 -31.09 -4.24 -7.99
CA ASP A 118 -31.87 -5.38 -7.49
C ASP A 118 -32.98 -5.80 -8.47
N ASN A 119 -33.51 -4.85 -9.25
CA ASN A 119 -34.58 -5.09 -10.22
C ASN A 119 -34.09 -5.08 -11.68
N CYS A 120 -32.78 -5.23 -11.92
CA CYS A 120 -32.19 -5.07 -13.26
C CYS A 120 -32.66 -6.12 -14.30
N GLU A 121 -33.25 -7.24 -13.84
CA GLU A 121 -33.82 -8.29 -14.70
C GLU A 121 -35.31 -8.05 -15.04
N ILE A 122 -35.94 -7.05 -14.41
CA ILE A 122 -37.36 -6.75 -14.59
C ILE A 122 -37.49 -5.66 -15.67
N GLU A 123 -38.19 -6.00 -16.75
CA GLU A 123 -38.52 -5.07 -17.82
C GLU A 123 -39.91 -4.44 -17.56
N ASN A 124 -39.92 -3.17 -17.17
CA ASN A 124 -41.12 -2.36 -16.96
C ASN A 124 -40.78 -0.89 -17.26
N VAL A 125 -41.75 -0.12 -17.77
CA VAL A 125 -41.62 1.32 -18.09
C VAL A 125 -41.07 2.12 -16.89
N VAL A 126 -41.54 1.82 -15.68
CA VAL A 126 -41.04 2.48 -14.45
C VAL A 126 -39.56 2.18 -14.20
N MET A 127 -39.11 0.96 -14.52
CA MET A 127 -37.71 0.57 -14.36
C MET A 127 -36.83 1.15 -15.48
N GLU A 128 -37.39 1.35 -16.67
CA GLU A 128 -36.70 2.01 -17.79
C GLU A 128 -36.44 3.49 -17.47
N ASP A 129 -37.45 4.21 -16.98
CA ASP A 129 -37.30 5.60 -16.52
C ASP A 129 -36.29 5.70 -15.38
N LEU A 130 -36.36 4.80 -14.39
CA LEU A 130 -35.42 4.76 -13.26
C LEU A 130 -33.99 4.46 -13.73
N ALA A 131 -33.82 3.55 -14.69
CA ALA A 131 -32.51 3.21 -15.25
C ALA A 131 -31.91 4.38 -16.04
N GLU A 132 -32.72 5.15 -16.78
CA GLU A 132 -32.28 6.35 -17.48
C GLU A 132 -31.82 7.44 -16.50
N ASP A 133 -32.62 7.71 -15.46
CA ASP A 133 -32.28 8.69 -14.41
C ASP A 133 -30.99 8.31 -13.68
N VAL A 134 -30.85 7.04 -13.28
CA VAL A 134 -29.63 6.54 -12.63
C VAL A 134 -28.43 6.62 -13.57
N THR A 135 -28.58 6.28 -14.86
CA THR A 135 -27.49 6.38 -15.84
C THR A 135 -27.00 7.83 -15.97
N LYS A 136 -27.93 8.77 -16.10
CA LYS A 136 -27.62 10.20 -16.22
C LYS A 136 -26.91 10.74 -14.99
N GLU A 137 -27.34 10.33 -13.80
CA GLU A 137 -26.70 10.76 -12.55
C GLU A 137 -25.32 10.10 -12.37
N MET A 138 -25.16 8.85 -12.82
CA MET A 138 -23.86 8.18 -12.86
C MET A 138 -22.85 8.85 -13.79
N ASP A 139 -23.28 9.40 -14.92
CA ASP A 139 -22.40 10.15 -15.83
C ASP A 139 -21.83 11.44 -15.21
N ASN A 140 -22.52 12.00 -14.20
CA ASN A 140 -22.06 13.19 -13.47
C ASN A 140 -21.06 12.85 -12.35
N ILE A 141 -20.80 11.58 -12.08
CA ILE A 141 -19.91 11.15 -11.00
C ILE A 141 -18.46 11.53 -11.33
N ALA A 142 -17.89 12.41 -10.52
CA ALA A 142 -16.48 12.73 -10.60
C ALA A 142 -15.64 11.59 -9.98
N TYR A 143 -14.93 10.80 -10.80
CA TYR A 143 -14.06 9.70 -10.32
C TYR A 143 -13.03 10.12 -9.26
N SER A 144 -12.65 11.40 -9.23
CA SER A 144 -11.73 11.95 -8.22
C SER A 144 -12.32 11.99 -6.81
N SER A 145 -13.65 11.95 -6.64
CA SER A 145 -14.29 12.00 -5.31
C SER A 145 -13.98 10.74 -4.48
N PHE A 146 -13.80 9.60 -5.15
CA PHE A 146 -13.46 8.33 -4.51
C PHE A 146 -11.97 8.19 -4.16
N LEU A 147 -11.12 9.11 -4.63
CA LEU A 147 -9.70 9.08 -4.34
C LEU A 147 -9.40 9.86 -3.06
N ASP A 148 -9.14 9.12 -1.98
CA ASP A 148 -8.67 9.70 -0.71
C ASP A 148 -7.24 10.28 -0.82
N ARG A 149 -7.17 11.51 -1.32
CA ARG A 149 -5.91 12.26 -1.49
C ARG A 149 -5.19 12.48 -0.16
N LYS A 150 -5.92 12.61 0.96
CA LYS A 150 -5.32 12.79 2.29
C LYS A 150 -4.60 11.51 2.74
N ARG A 151 -5.21 10.35 2.49
CA ARG A 151 -4.55 9.06 2.73
C ARG A 151 -3.31 8.89 1.87
N ILE A 152 -3.36 9.18 0.57
CA ILE A 152 -2.17 9.10 -0.29
C ILE A 152 -1.07 10.04 0.18
N PHE A 153 -1.40 11.31 0.43
CA PHE A 153 -0.43 12.32 0.83
C PHE A 153 0.23 11.98 2.17
N SER A 154 -0.54 11.60 3.19
CA SER A 154 0.00 11.22 4.50
C SER A 154 0.94 10.01 4.41
N ARG A 155 0.61 9.04 3.56
CA ARG A 155 1.45 7.85 3.31
C ARG A 155 2.76 8.21 2.63
N ILE A 156 2.73 9.08 1.62
CA ILE A 156 3.94 9.57 0.95
C ILE A 156 4.84 10.31 1.93
N VAL A 157 4.27 11.23 2.73
CA VAL A 157 5.04 11.97 3.75
C VAL A 157 5.67 11.01 4.75
N ALA A 158 4.94 10.00 5.23
CA ALA A 158 5.48 8.99 6.13
C ALA A 158 6.64 8.17 5.52
N ILE A 159 6.55 7.81 4.23
CA ILE A 159 7.65 7.14 3.50
C ILE A 159 8.89 8.03 3.47
N ILE A 160 8.71 9.31 3.12
CA ILE A 160 9.82 10.27 3.05
C ILE A 160 10.47 10.43 4.44
N LEU A 161 9.68 10.60 5.49
CA LEU A 161 10.19 10.72 6.86
C LEU A 161 10.94 9.47 7.32
N MET A 162 10.42 8.27 7.05
CA MET A 162 11.15 7.03 7.37
C MET A 162 12.43 6.88 6.56
N ALA A 163 12.43 7.26 5.28
CA ALA A 163 13.64 7.22 4.47
C ALA A 163 14.72 8.15 5.03
N LEU A 164 14.35 9.39 5.39
CA LEU A 164 15.26 10.34 6.03
C LEU A 164 15.78 9.80 7.37
N PHE A 165 14.92 9.17 8.16
CA PHE A 165 15.31 8.56 9.44
C PHE A 165 16.33 7.43 9.26
N ILE A 166 16.09 6.51 8.31
CA ILE A 166 17.02 5.42 7.99
C ILE A 166 18.37 5.96 7.52
N VAL A 167 18.37 6.97 6.63
CA VAL A 167 19.61 7.61 6.17
C VAL A 167 20.35 8.27 7.33
N SER A 168 19.63 8.94 8.23
CA SER A 168 20.22 9.59 9.40
C SER A 168 20.87 8.57 10.34
N LEU A 169 20.19 7.44 10.59
CA LEU A 169 20.75 6.32 11.36
C LEU A 169 22.02 5.75 10.70
N ALA A 170 22.03 5.60 9.39
CA ALA A 170 23.19 5.11 8.65
C ALA A 170 24.40 6.05 8.81
N VAL A 171 24.19 7.36 8.63
CA VAL A 171 25.24 8.38 8.81
C VAL A 171 25.77 8.40 10.25
N THR A 172 24.88 8.33 11.26
CA THR A 172 25.33 8.30 12.66
C THR A 172 26.17 7.07 12.98
N ASN A 173 25.79 5.89 12.46
CA ASN A 173 26.58 4.67 12.66
C ASN A 173 27.97 4.79 12.02
N PHE A 174 28.07 5.38 10.83
CA PHE A 174 29.36 5.61 10.18
C PHE A 174 30.25 6.56 10.99
N SER A 175 29.70 7.68 11.47
CA SER A 175 30.44 8.67 12.26
C SER A 175 30.96 8.12 13.60
N VAL A 176 30.20 7.21 14.25
CA VAL A 176 30.63 6.58 15.50
C VAL A 176 31.78 5.60 15.26
N VAL A 177 31.74 4.82 14.18
CA VAL A 177 32.83 3.88 13.83
C VAL A 177 34.14 4.63 13.58
N GLU A 178 34.11 5.73 12.82
CA GLU A 178 35.31 6.54 12.55
C GLU A 178 35.90 7.15 13.84
N SER A 179 35.06 7.57 14.78
CA SER A 179 35.52 8.12 16.08
C SER A 179 36.13 7.07 17.02
N VAL A 180 35.67 5.81 16.94
CA VAL A 180 36.18 4.70 17.74
C VAL A 180 37.50 4.17 17.17
N ASP A 181 37.62 4.09 15.84
CA ASP A 181 38.88 3.71 15.20
C ASP A 181 39.96 4.77 15.47
N ALA A 182 39.62 6.06 15.43
CA ALA A 182 40.55 7.14 15.79
C ALA A 182 41.00 7.11 17.27
N ALA A 183 40.20 6.53 18.17
CA ALA A 183 40.53 6.41 19.60
C ALA A 183 41.35 5.16 19.95
N ASN A 184 41.43 4.18 19.04
CA ASN A 184 42.13 2.90 19.26
C ASN A 184 43.54 2.85 18.62
N PHE A 185 44.04 3.94 18.05
CA PHE A 185 45.45 4.06 17.66
C PHE A 185 46.26 4.74 18.78
N PRO A 186 47.17 4.02 19.48
CA PRO A 186 48.24 4.65 20.25
C PRO A 186 49.34 5.23 19.36
#